data_AF-A0A2N6D329-F1
#
_entry.id   AF-A0A2N6D329-F1
#
_cell.length_a   1.000
_cell.length_b   1.000
_cell.length_c   1.000
_cell.angle_alpha   90.00
_cell.angle_beta   90.00
_cell.angle_gamma   90.00
#
_symmetry.space_group_name_H-M   'P 1'
#
loop_
_entity.id
_entity.type
_entity.pdbx_description
1 polymer ?
#
loop_
_entity_poly.entity_id
_entity_poly.type
_entity_poly.pdbx_seq_one_letter_code
_entity_poly.pdbx_strand_id
1 'polypeptide(L)'
;MEYLQGVFAICLVAFILNLPFGWLRTYTRKFSIAWAVCIHAPIPIVAFIRIYTHTDWIYIPLFFIFSIAGQIVGSRLKNKISKSS
;
A
#
# COMPACT_ATOMS: atom_id res chain seq x y z
N MET A 1 14.67 -11.07 -18.10
CA MET A 1 14.57 -11.63 -16.73
C MET A 1 14.59 -10.55 -15.64
N GLU A 2 15.26 -9.41 -15.85
CA GLU A 2 15.37 -8.33 -14.86
C GLU A 2 14.06 -7.57 -14.59
N TYR A 3 13.21 -7.38 -15.59
CA TYR A 3 11.93 -6.66 -15.46
C TYR A 3 10.95 -7.30 -14.47
N LEU A 4 10.89 -8.64 -14.48
CA LEU A 4 9.93 -9.37 -13.64
C LEU A 4 10.30 -9.26 -12.16
N GLN A 5 11.60 -9.25 -11.84
CA GLN A 5 12.10 -9.05 -10.48
C GLN A 5 11.73 -7.67 -9.94
N GLY A 6 11.85 -6.62 -10.77
CA GLY A 6 11.41 -5.27 -10.42
C GLY A 6 9.92 -5.17 -10.12
N VAL A 7 9.07 -5.78 -10.95
CA VAL A 7 7.61 -5.82 -10.73
C VAL A 7 7.26 -6.52 -9.42
N PHE A 8 7.87 -7.67 -9.12
CA PHE A 8 7.64 -8.38 -7.85
C PHE A 8 8.08 -7.54 -6.64
N ALA A 9 9.23 -6.88 -6.72
CA ALA A 9 9.71 -6.00 -5.66
C ALA A 9 8.72 -4.85 -5.40
N ILE A 10 8.20 -4.21 -6.45
CA ILE A 10 7.21 -3.12 -6.31
C ILE A 10 5.90 -3.65 -5.72
N CYS A 11 5.41 -4.81 -6.15
CA CYS A 11 4.22 -5.43 -5.56
C CYS A 11 4.39 -5.69 -4.06
N LEU A 12 5.55 -6.24 -3.67
CA LEU A 12 5.85 -6.54 -2.27
C LEU A 12 5.95 -5.26 -1.44
N VAL A 13 6.65 -4.25 -1.95
CA VAL A 13 6.74 -2.93 -1.30
C VAL A 13 5.37 -2.28 -1.20
N ALA A 14 4.59 -2.26 -2.27
CA ALA A 14 3.23 -1.74 -2.27
C ALA A 14 2.38 -2.43 -1.20
N PHE A 15 2.44 -3.76 -1.09
CA PHE A 15 1.73 -4.50 -0.06
C PHE A 15 2.20 -4.12 1.35
N ILE A 16 3.50 -4.30 1.65
CA ILE A 16 4.09 -4.05 2.97
C ILE A 16 3.88 -2.61 3.41
N LEU A 17 4.03 -1.66 2.49
CA LEU A 17 3.84 -0.24 2.77
C LEU A 17 2.37 0.05 3.07
N ASN A 18 1.43 -0.56 2.35
CA ASN A 18 -0.01 -0.36 2.59
C ASN A 18 -0.54 -1.05 3.86
N LEU A 19 0.19 -1.99 4.47
CA LEU A 19 -0.19 -2.59 5.77
C LEU A 19 -0.28 -1.55 6.91
N PRO A 20 0.79 -0.81 7.26
CA PRO A 20 0.74 0.20 8.31
C PRO A 20 -0.21 1.35 7.96
N PHE A 21 -0.31 1.76 6.69
CA PHE A 21 -1.30 2.77 6.28
C PHE A 21 -2.74 2.27 6.43
N GLY A 22 -3.01 0.99 6.14
CA GLY A 22 -4.30 0.36 6.41
C GLY A 22 -4.67 0.33 7.88
N TRP A 23 -3.68 0.11 8.75
CA TRP A 23 -3.83 0.16 10.20
C TRP A 23 -4.04 1.60 10.70
N LEU A 24 -3.16 2.53 10.35
CA LEU A 24 -3.24 3.95 10.71
C LEU A 24 -4.56 4.59 10.28
N ARG A 25 -5.06 4.24 9.08
CA ARG A 25 -6.34 4.73 8.57
C ARG A 25 -7.52 4.40 9.50
N THR A 26 -7.43 3.33 10.28
CA THR A 26 -8.48 2.98 11.26
C THR A 26 -8.51 3.87 12.50
N TYR A 27 -7.41 4.58 12.81
CA TYR A 27 -7.33 5.56 13.89
C TYR A 27 -7.68 6.98 13.43
N THR A 28 -7.66 7.23 12.13
CA THR A 28 -8.01 8.54 11.55
C THR A 28 -9.51 8.68 11.27
N ARG A 29 -10.08 9.87 11.49
CA ARG A 29 -11.45 10.17 11.04
C ARG A 29 -11.51 10.22 9.52
N LYS A 30 -12.54 9.60 8.93
CA LYS A 30 -12.84 9.70 7.49
C LYS A 30 -12.93 11.18 7.09
N PHE A 31 -12.35 11.54 5.94
CA PHE A 31 -12.24 12.92 5.44
C PHE A 31 -11.38 13.89 6.27
N SER A 32 -10.61 13.42 7.25
CA SER A 32 -9.58 14.23 7.88
C SER A 32 -8.32 14.32 6.99
N ILE A 33 -7.50 15.35 7.20
CA ILE A 33 -6.17 15.50 6.57
C ILE A 33 -5.34 14.23 6.78
N ALA A 34 -5.38 13.65 7.98
CA ALA A 34 -4.65 12.41 8.28
C ALA A 34 -5.15 11.21 7.46
N TRP A 35 -6.46 11.12 7.18
CA TRP A 35 -7.04 10.08 6.33
C TRP A 35 -6.62 10.26 4.87
N ALA A 36 -6.61 11.50 4.38
CA ALA A 36 -6.12 11.82 3.04
C ALA A 36 -4.64 11.47 2.90
N VAL A 37 -3.80 11.79 3.88
CA VAL A 37 -2.38 11.42 3.90
C VAL A 37 -2.20 9.91 3.89
N CYS A 38 -3.01 9.14 4.63
CA CYS A 38 -2.90 7.68 4.61
C CYS A 38 -3.20 7.06 3.24
N ILE A 39 -4.05 7.69 2.43
CA ILE A 39 -4.38 7.24 1.07
C ILE A 39 -3.36 7.74 0.06
N HIS A 40 -2.92 8.99 0.20
CA HIS A 40 -2.05 9.64 -0.77
C HIS A 40 -0.58 9.41 -0.51
N ALA A 41 -0.12 9.04 0.69
CA ALA A 41 1.30 8.78 0.97
C ALA A 41 1.86 7.53 0.27
N PRO A 42 1.11 6.41 0.13
CA PRO A 42 1.58 5.24 -0.62
C PRO A 42 1.79 5.51 -2.12
N ILE A 43 0.94 6.34 -2.72
CA ILE A 43 0.93 6.63 -4.17
C ILE A 43 2.27 7.20 -4.68
N PRO A 44 2.82 8.31 -4.13
CA PRO A 44 4.07 8.90 -4.56
C PRO A 44 5.25 7.97 -4.28
N ILE A 45 5.20 7.17 -3.21
CA ILE A 45 6.27 6.20 -2.91
C ILE A 45 6.33 5.11 -3.99
N VAL A 46 5.17 4.51 -4.32
CA VAL A 46 5.08 3.52 -5.41
C VAL A 46 5.46 4.13 -6.76
N ALA A 47 5.04 5.37 -7.03
CA ALA A 47 5.40 6.09 -8.25
C ALA A 47 6.92 6.34 -8.36
N PHE A 48 7.57 6.72 -7.25
CA PHE A 48 9.02 6.96 -7.21
C PHE A 48 9.80 5.67 -7.51
N ILE A 49 9.43 4.56 -6.88
CA ILE A 49 10.06 3.25 -7.11
C ILE A 49 9.85 2.82 -8.56
N ARG A 50 8.63 2.99 -9.10
CA ARG A 50 8.33 2.65 -10.49
C ARG A 50 9.20 3.41 -11.48
N ILE A 51 9.40 4.71 -11.26
CA ILE A 51 10.26 5.55 -12.12
C ILE A 51 11.71 5.04 -12.04
N TYR A 52 12.18 4.72 -10.85
CA TYR A 52 13.54 4.19 -10.63
C TYR A 52 13.77 2.83 -11.30
N THR A 53 12.76 1.96 -11.32
CA THR A 53 12.83 0.63 -11.94
C THR A 53 12.39 0.60 -13.40
N HIS A 54 12.13 1.75 -14.02
CA HIS A 54 11.68 1.88 -15.43
C HIS A 54 10.54 0.92 -15.80
N THR A 55 9.60 0.71 -14.88
CA THR A 55 8.58 -0.33 -15.04
C THR A 55 7.42 0.14 -15.91
N ASP A 56 6.97 -0.70 -16.85
CA ASP A 56 5.89 -0.36 -17.76
C ASP A 56 4.57 -0.01 -17.06
N TRP A 57 3.79 0.85 -17.72
CA TRP A 57 2.49 1.32 -17.23
C TRP A 57 1.47 0.19 -17.10
N ILE A 58 1.67 -0.92 -17.83
CA ILE A 58 0.80 -2.09 -17.81
C ILE A 58 0.72 -2.77 -16.44
N TYR A 59 1.72 -2.57 -15.58
CA TYR A 59 1.78 -3.17 -14.23
C TYR A 59 1.13 -2.29 -13.14
N ILE A 60 0.71 -1.06 -13.45
CA ILE A 60 0.05 -0.17 -12.50
C ILE A 60 -1.21 -0.81 -11.86
N PRO A 61 -2.12 -1.46 -12.62
CA PRO A 61 -3.27 -2.14 -12.03
C PRO A 61 -2.86 -3.23 -11.04
N LEU A 62 -1.77 -3.94 -11.31
CA LEU A 62 -1.25 -4.98 -10.42
C LEU A 62 -0.78 -4.38 -9.08
N PHE A 63 -0.01 -3.29 -9.12
CA PHE A 63 0.44 -2.58 -7.91
C PHE A 63 -0.73 -2.01 -7.11
N PHE A 64 -1.76 -1.55 -7.80
CA PHE A 64 -2.98 -1.05 -7.19
C PHE A 64 -3.74 -2.15 -6.44
N ILE A 65 -3.89 -3.34 -7.04
CA ILE A 65 -4.50 -4.50 -6.38
C ILE A 65 -3.74 -4.89 -5.10
N PHE A 66 -2.40 -4.97 -5.17
CA PHE A 66 -1.58 -5.27 -3.99
C PHE A 66 -1.64 -4.18 -2.92
N SER A 67 -1.71 -2.91 -3.32
CA SER A 67 -1.90 -1.78 -2.40
C SER A 67 -3.22 -1.88 -1.64
N ILE A 68 -4.32 -2.17 -2.35
CA ILE A 68 -5.64 -2.37 -1.73
C ILE A 68 -5.60 -3.58 -0.80
N ALA A 69 -5.02 -4.69 -1.24
CA ALA A 69 -4.89 -5.89 -0.42
C ALA A 69 -4.14 -5.59 0.89
N GLY A 70 -3.02 -4.86 0.82
CA GLY A 70 -2.26 -4.44 1.99
C GLY A 70 -3.07 -3.56 2.95
N GLN A 71 -3.81 -2.58 2.43
CA GLN A 71 -4.67 -1.72 3.24
C GLN A 71 -5.80 -2.48 3.94
N ILE A 72 -6.42 -3.44 3.26
CA ILE A 72 -7.49 -4.28 3.83
C ILE A 72 -6.91 -5.17 4.94
N VAL A 73 -5.77 -5.82 4.68
CA VAL A 73 -5.10 -6.69 5.66
C VAL A 73 -4.66 -5.88 6.89
N GLY A 74 -4.03 -4.73 6.70
CA GLY A 74 -3.63 -3.83 7.79
C GLY A 74 -4.82 -3.34 8.62
N SER A 75 -5.94 -2.99 7.97
CA SER A 75 -7.17 -2.62 8.65
C SER A 75 -7.79 -3.78 9.44
N ARG A 76 -7.63 -5.03 8.98
CA ARG A 76 -8.13 -6.23 9.67
C ARG A 76 -7.25 -6.64 10.84
N LEU A 77 -5.94 -6.37 10.78
CA LEU A 77 -5.00 -6.70 11.84
C LEU A 77 -5.38 -6.02 13.17
N LYS A 78 -5.86 -4.76 13.13
CA LYS A 78 -6.45 -4.09 14.30
C LYS A 78 -7.56 -4.91 14.95
N ASN A 79 -8.48 -5.44 14.15
CA ASN A 79 -9.66 -6.15 14.69
C ASN A 79 -9.26 -7.44 15.42
N LYS A 80 -8.12 -8.04 15.08
CA LYS A 80 -7.56 -9.18 15.81
C LYS A 80 -6.87 -8.76 17.10
N ILE A 81 -6.09 -7.67 17.08
CA ILE A 81 -5.38 -7.16 18.27
C ILE A 81 -6.38 -6.62 19.31
N SER A 82 -7.45 -5.95 18.87
CA SER A 82 -8.48 -5.36 19.75
C SER A 82 -9.43 -6.39 20.38
N LYS A 83 -9.50 -7.62 19.86
CA LYS A 83 -10.36 -8.71 20.40
C LYS A 83 -9.65 -9.62 21.40
N SER A 84 -8.41 -9.31 21.75
CA SER A 84 -7.61 -10.09 22.72
C SER A 84 -7.49 -9.41 24.09
N SER A 85 -8.43 -8.53 24.43
CA SER A 85 -8.55 -7.90 25.76
C SER A 85 -9.96 -8.06 26.30
#